data_AF-A0A0B8PMY8-F1
#
_entry.id   AF-A0A0B8PMY8-F1
#
_cell.length_a   1.000
_cell.length_b   1.000
_cell.length_c   1.000
_cell.angle_alpha   90.00
_cell.angle_beta   90.00
_cell.angle_gamma   90.00
#
_symmetry.space_group_name_H-M   'P 1'
#
loop_
_entity.id
_entity.type
_entity.pdbx_description
1 polymer ?
#
loop_
_entity_poly.entity_id
_entity_poly.type
_entity_poly.pdbx_seq_one_letter_code
_entity_poly.pdbx_strand_id
1 'polypeptide(L)' 'MDGMHRVCKALINGDSHIKAVHFPNVIEPHFTDVDPDTLPY' A
#
# COMPACT_ATOMS: atom_id res chain seq x y z
N MET A 1 -0.04 -7.13 2.44
CA MET A 1 0.05 -5.84 1.76
C MET A 1 -0.41 -4.75 2.73
N ASP A 2 0.47 -3.80 2.98
CA ASP A 2 0.18 -2.57 3.69
C ASP A 2 0.92 -1.47 2.93
N GLY A 3 0.19 -0.47 2.43
CA GLY A 3 0.80 0.58 1.62
C GLY A 3 1.53 1.60 2.49
N MET A 4 2.49 2.32 1.90
CA MET A 4 3.28 3.37 2.59
C MET A 4 2.41 4.39 3.34
N HIS A 5 1.23 4.74 2.82
CA HIS A 5 0.27 5.62 3.49
C HIS A 5 -0.15 5.15 4.88
N ARG A 6 -0.40 3.85 5.05
CA ARG A 6 -0.85 3.27 6.33
C ARG A 6 0.29 3.19 7.34
N VAL A 7 1.50 2.89 6.87
CA VAL A 7 2.74 2.95 7.68
C VAL A 7 2.97 4.37 8.20
N CYS A 8 2.93 5.38 7.31
CA CYS A 8 3.11 6.77 7.71
C CYS A 8 2.04 7.23 8.71
N LYS A 9 0.78 6.81 8.51
CA LYS A 9 -0.32 7.13 9.44
C LYS A 9 -0.09 6.53 10.83
N ALA A 10 0.34 5.27 10.90
CA ALA A 10 0.64 4.61 12.18
C ALA A 10 1.78 5.31 12.92
N LEU A 11 2.83 5.72 12.20
CA LEU A 11 3.92 6.51 12.77
C LEU A 11 3.44 7.84 13.35
N ILE A 12 2.61 8.59 12.60
CA ILE A 12 2.05 9.88 13.06
C ILE A 12 1.20 9.67 14.32
N ASN A 13 0.48 8.56 14.41
CA ASN A 13 -0.37 8.24 15.54
C ASN A 13 0.40 7.68 16.76
N GLY A 14 1.70 7.39 16.63
CA GLY A 14 2.48 6.72 17.66
C GLY A 14 2.14 5.24 17.84
N ASP A 15 1.51 4.63 16.84
CA ASP A 15 1.17 3.21 16.86
C ASP A 15 2.45 2.37 16.74
N SER A 16 2.60 1.36 17.60
CA SER A 16 3.73 0.44 17.55
C SER A 16 3.56 -0.66 16.49
N HIS A 17 2.35 -0.85 15.97
CA HIS A 17 2.00 -1.94 15.06
C HIS A 17 0.93 -1.53 14.05
N ILE A 18 0.93 -2.20 12.89
CA ILE A 18 -0.10 -2.06 11.86
C ILE A 18 -0.73 -3.42 11.53
N LYS A 19 -2.03 -3.42 11.23
CA LYS A 19 -2.73 -4.61 10.73
C LYS A 19 -2.47 -4.78 9.23
N ALA A 20 -1.53 -5.66 8.88
CA ALA A 20 -1.30 -6.04 7.50
C ALA A 20 -2.29 -7.13 7.04
N VAL A 21 -2.66 -7.09 5.75
CA VAL A 21 -3.42 -8.18 5.12
C VAL A 21 -2.44 -9.19 4.50
N HIS A 22 -2.59 -10.47 4.78
CA HIS A 22 -1.86 -11.53 4.07
C HIS A 22 -2.79 -12.17 3.04
N PHE A 23 -2.39 -12.12 1.76
CA PHE A 23 -3.16 -12.76 0.70
C PHE A 23 -2.73 -14.22 0.55
N PRO A 24 -3.65 -15.14 0.24
CA PRO A 24 -3.32 -16.56 0.06
C PRO A 24 -2.42 -16.81 -1.14
N ASN A 25 -2.44 -15.90 -2.13
CA ASN A 25 -1.57 -15.93 -3.31
C ASN A 25 -0.95 -14.55 -3.52
N VAL A 26 0.17 -14.50 -4.23
CA VAL A 26 0.78 -13.24 -4.68
C VAL A 26 -0.20 -12.57 -5.64
N ILE A 27 -0.42 -11.27 -5.43
CA ILE A 27 -1.23 -10.42 -6.31
C ILE A 27 -0.27 -9.49 -7.03
N GLU A 28 -0.31 -9.49 -8.35
CA GLU A 28 0.47 -8.57 -9.18
C GLU A 28 -0.14 -7.17 -9.11
N PRO A 29 0.67 -6.10 -9.09
CA PRO A 29 0.18 -4.74 -9.24
C PRO A 29 -0.53 -4.58 -10.59
N HIS A 30 -1.63 -3.83 -10.61
CA HIS A 30 -2.31 -3.53 -11.87
C HIS A 30 -1.46 -2.64 -12.80
N PHE A 31 -0.57 -1.82 -12.22
CA PHE A 31 0.33 -0.93 -12.94
C PHE A 31 1.67 -0.84 -12.19
N THR A 32 2.78 -0.84 -12.94
CA THR A 32 4.15 -0.69 -12.43
C THR A 32 4.88 0.31 -13.31
N ASP A 33 5.53 1.30 -12.71
CA ASP A 33 6.34 2.34 -13.39
C ASP A 33 5.64 3.06 -14.55
N VAL A 34 4.32 3.27 -14.43
CA VAL A 34 3.54 4.07 -15.39
C VAL A 34 3.48 5.52 -14.97
N ASP A 35 3.37 6.41 -15.95
CA ASP A 35 3.10 7.83 -15.70
C ASP A 35 1.74 7.98 -15.00
N PRO A 36 1.66 8.63 -13.82
CA PRO A 36 0.40 8.86 -13.13
C PRO A 36 -0.70 9.49 -14.00
N ASP A 37 -0.33 10.37 -14.94
CA ASP A 37 -1.30 11.04 -15.83
C ASP A 37 -1.92 10.08 -16.87
N THR A 38 -1.37 8.87 -17.00
CA THR A 38 -1.88 7.81 -17.91
C THR A 38 -2.78 6.80 -17.19
N LEU A 39 -2.95 6.92 -15.88
CA LEU A 39 -3.83 6.07 -15.11
C LEU A 39 -5.30 6.34 -15.49
N PRO A 40 -6.16 5.32 -15.50
CA PRO A 40 -7.55 5.46 -15.92
C PRO A 40 -8.46 6.16 -14.87
N TYR A 41 -7.88 6.77 -13.83
CA TYR A 41 -8.58 7.38 -12.71
C TYR A 41 -7.94 8.69 -12.25
#